data_AF-A0A8J7EHE5-F1
#
_entry.id   AF-A0A8J7EHE5-F1
#
_cell.length_a   1.000
_cell.length_b   1.000
_cell.length_c   1.000
_cell.angle_alpha   90.00
_cell.angle_beta   90.00
_cell.angle_gamma   90.00
#
_symmetry.space_group_name_H-M   'P 1'
#
loop_
_entity.id
_entity.type
_entity.pdbx_description
1 polymer ?
#
loop_
_entity_poly.entity_id
_entity_poly.type
_entity_poly.pdbx_seq_one_letter_code
_entity_poly.pdbx_strand_id
1 'polypeptide(L)'
;MIATSDTHVYPVIWQDDHLVLIDQRQLPERYNIVSIHRCDDVVRSLRSGIVQGGSAMGIAAAYGLYLGATEIHTDDPTAFWERIEAIGDQFKQTRPDKAHLQWAVDTMLRVVHHSGASIEEVRAQLMAQAQTIQAEDFRLCHAIGDHGVNVLPEHPAKLTVLTHCNHGALATSGYGTSLGIMRSLWKAGRLERVYAAETRPTFQGSRLTAWECVQEGIPVTVITDSMAAHCMQKGLIHAVLAGADRIAANGDTMSKIGTYSLALVAQAHDIPFVVAAPVSTVDFAVATGEGMAIAEHPHEEIYQLGDSQSAIQGGQRVTSPNGAEFYNPASDVTPARCITAIVTERGAFSPYQLGELQVT
;
A
#
# COMPACT_ATOMS: atom_id res chain seq x y z
N MET A 1 -8.43 19.61 10.42
CA MET A 1 -9.82 19.28 10.79
C MET A 1 -10.50 18.69 9.57
N ILE A 2 -10.85 17.40 9.61
CA ILE A 2 -11.61 16.72 8.54
C ILE A 2 -13.09 17.03 8.76
N ALA A 3 -13.80 17.49 7.72
CA ALA A 3 -15.20 17.90 7.81
C ALA A 3 -16.12 16.66 7.97
N THR A 4 -17.22 16.80 8.72
CA THR A 4 -18.18 15.73 9.04
C THR A 4 -18.96 15.15 7.85
N SER A 5 -18.69 15.60 6.62
CA SER A 5 -19.24 15.06 5.37
C SER A 5 -18.20 14.30 4.53
N ASP A 6 -16.98 14.16 5.03
CA ASP A 6 -15.90 13.50 4.30
C ASP A 6 -15.95 11.99 4.57
N THR A 7 -16.36 11.22 3.57
CA THR A 7 -16.33 9.76 3.61
C THR A 7 -14.93 9.19 3.38
N HIS A 8 -13.90 10.04 3.25
CA HIS A 8 -12.52 9.59 3.06
C HIS A 8 -11.97 8.89 4.29
N VAL A 9 -11.37 7.73 4.04
CA VAL A 9 -10.57 6.99 5.00
C VAL A 9 -9.17 7.60 5.07
N TYR A 10 -8.72 7.97 6.26
CA TYR A 10 -7.36 8.43 6.52
C TYR A 10 -6.70 7.49 7.54
N PRO A 11 -5.79 6.58 7.14
CA PRO A 11 -5.26 5.55 8.05
C PRO A 11 -4.18 6.07 9.00
N VAL A 12 -3.58 7.22 8.68
CA VAL A 12 -2.52 7.85 9.46
C VAL A 12 -2.89 9.31 9.63
N ILE A 13 -3.09 9.76 10.86
CA ILE A 13 -3.43 11.15 11.16
C ILE A 13 -2.52 11.63 12.28
N TRP A 14 -1.87 12.77 12.09
CA TRP A 14 -1.26 13.50 13.20
C TRP A 14 -2.31 14.41 13.85
N GLN A 15 -2.55 14.24 15.15
CA GLN A 15 -3.50 15.04 15.92
C GLN A 15 -2.76 15.73 17.06
N ASP A 16 -2.56 17.04 16.92
CA ASP A 16 -1.89 17.91 17.89
C ASP A 16 -0.49 17.39 18.29
N ASP A 17 -0.42 16.51 19.28
CA ASP A 17 0.79 15.96 19.90
C ASP A 17 0.99 14.45 19.68
N HIS A 18 0.12 13.77 18.93
CA HIS A 18 0.19 12.32 18.79
C HIS A 18 -0.22 11.77 17.43
N LEU A 19 0.20 10.54 17.16
CA LEU A 19 -0.14 9.80 15.96
C LEU A 19 -1.41 8.97 16.18
N VAL A 20 -2.31 8.99 15.21
CA VAL A 20 -3.57 8.25 15.24
C VAL A 20 -3.59 7.29 14.05
N LEU A 21 -3.74 5.99 14.33
CA LEU A 21 -3.77 4.93 13.33
C LEU A 21 -5.10 4.18 13.36
N ILE A 22 -5.59 3.75 12.19
CA ILE A 22 -6.66 2.73 12.10
C ILE A 22 -6.04 1.36 12.37
N ASP A 23 -6.60 0.57 13.29
CA ASP A 23 -6.19 -0.82 13.52
C ASP A 23 -6.75 -1.75 12.44
N GLN A 24 -6.00 -1.89 11.35
CA GLN A 24 -6.41 -2.67 10.17
C GLN A 24 -6.57 -4.16 10.45
N ARG A 25 -6.02 -4.68 11.56
CA ARG A 25 -6.14 -6.09 11.95
C ARG A 25 -7.57 -6.44 12.31
N GLN A 26 -8.30 -5.49 12.91
CA GLN A 26 -9.67 -5.68 13.36
C GLN A 26 -10.70 -5.45 12.25
N LEU A 27 -10.28 -4.97 11.08
CA LEU A 27 -11.16 -4.84 9.91
C LEU A 27 -11.42 -6.22 9.28
N PRO A 28 -12.66 -6.47 8.78
CA PRO A 28 -13.77 -5.51 8.65
C PRO A 28 -14.72 -5.46 9.86
N GLU A 29 -14.53 -6.32 10.87
CA GLU A 29 -15.49 -6.52 11.96
C GLU A 29 -15.62 -5.31 12.88
N ARG A 30 -14.49 -4.64 13.16
CA ARG A 30 -14.45 -3.49 14.05
C ARG A 30 -13.55 -2.40 13.51
N TYR A 31 -14.13 -1.22 13.33
CA TYR A 31 -13.38 0.00 13.12
C TYR A 31 -12.84 0.49 14.47
N ASN A 32 -11.53 0.34 14.70
CA ASN A 32 -10.86 0.79 15.90
C ASN A 32 -9.71 1.74 15.55
N ILE A 33 -9.52 2.75 16.38
CA ILE A 33 -8.45 3.74 16.26
C ILE A 33 -7.47 3.56 17.42
N VAL A 34 -6.19 3.75 17.17
CA VAL A 34 -5.10 3.69 18.15
C VAL A 34 -4.40 5.04 18.19
N SER A 35 -4.43 5.70 19.35
CA SER A 35 -3.62 6.89 19.63
C SER A 35 -2.26 6.49 20.18
N ILE A 36 -1.20 7.03 19.60
CA ILE A 36 0.19 6.66 19.84
C ILE A 36 1.00 7.92 20.16
N HIS A 37 1.50 7.98 21.38
CA HIS A 37 2.29 9.11 21.89
C HIS A 37 3.79 8.82 21.97
N ARG A 38 4.20 7.57 21.72
CA ARG A 38 5.59 7.14 21.93
C ARG A 38 6.18 6.46 20.70
N CYS A 39 7.47 6.69 20.47
CA CYS A 39 8.22 6.10 19.36
C CYS A 39 8.14 4.56 19.36
N ASP A 40 8.37 3.93 20.52
CA ASP A 40 8.32 2.46 20.67
C ASP A 40 6.95 1.85 20.33
N ASP A 41 5.87 2.60 20.54
CA ASP A 41 4.51 2.17 20.22
C ASP A 41 4.25 2.24 18.71
N VAL A 42 4.87 3.18 17.98
CA VAL A 42 4.85 3.21 16.52
C VAL A 42 5.59 1.99 15.96
N VAL A 43 6.80 1.69 16.44
CA VAL A 43 7.58 0.50 16.04
C VAL A 43 6.77 -0.78 16.24
N ARG A 44 6.09 -0.92 17.39
CA ARG A 44 5.19 -2.05 17.67
C ARG A 44 3.99 -2.11 16.73
N SER A 45 3.44 -0.96 16.36
CA SER A 45 2.31 -0.87 15.42
C SER A 45 2.69 -1.31 14.01
N LEU A 46 3.89 -0.95 13.53
CA LEU A 46 4.40 -1.42 12.23
C LEU A 46 4.63 -2.94 12.21
N ARG A 47 5.19 -3.50 13.29
CA ARG A 47 5.47 -4.95 13.40
C ARG A 47 4.20 -5.80 13.54
N SER A 48 3.21 -5.31 14.27
CA SER A 48 1.96 -6.04 14.52
C SER A 48 0.99 -6.02 13.34
N GLY A 49 1.18 -5.11 12.39
CA GLY A 49 0.27 -4.93 11.24
C GLY A 49 -0.95 -4.07 11.54
N ILE A 50 -0.91 -3.23 12.59
CA ILE A 50 -1.94 -2.20 12.84
C ILE A 50 -2.11 -1.33 11.59
N VAL A 51 -0.99 -0.90 11.01
CA VAL A 51 -0.93 -0.22 9.72
C VAL A 51 -0.25 -1.10 8.69
N GLN A 52 -0.80 -1.14 7.48
CA GLN A 52 -0.25 -1.89 6.34
C GLN A 52 -0.13 -0.98 5.13
N GLY A 53 0.64 -1.40 4.12
CA GLY A 53 0.93 -0.60 2.92
C GLY A 53 2.19 0.25 3.08
N GLY A 54 3.04 0.24 2.05
CA GLY A 54 4.37 0.88 2.10
C GLY A 54 4.30 2.37 2.43
N SER A 55 3.38 3.10 1.79
CA SER A 55 3.16 4.54 2.02
C SER A 55 2.67 4.83 3.44
N ALA A 56 1.58 4.18 3.88
CA ALA A 56 1.04 4.40 5.23
C ALA A 56 2.07 4.06 6.32
N MET A 57 2.81 2.96 6.16
CA MET A 57 3.89 2.59 7.08
C MET A 57 5.04 3.61 7.08
N GLY A 58 5.44 4.12 5.92
CA GLY A 58 6.47 5.15 5.80
C GLY A 58 6.09 6.46 6.50
N ILE A 59 4.85 6.91 6.31
CA ILE A 59 4.32 8.11 6.97
C ILE A 59 4.26 7.91 8.49
N ALA A 60 3.77 6.75 8.95
CA ALA A 60 3.75 6.42 10.37
C ALA A 60 5.16 6.40 10.97
N ALA A 61 6.15 5.85 10.27
CA ALA A 61 7.56 5.88 10.69
C ALA A 61 8.15 7.29 10.72
N ALA A 62 7.77 8.17 9.78
CA ALA A 62 8.21 9.56 9.79
C ALA A 62 7.72 10.31 11.04
N TYR A 63 6.44 10.15 11.40
CA TYR A 63 5.92 10.67 12.67
C TYR A 63 6.54 9.98 13.89
N GLY A 64 6.82 8.68 13.79
CA GLY A 64 7.51 7.92 14.83
C GLY A 64 8.93 8.43 15.10
N LEU A 65 9.68 8.80 14.05
CA LEU A 65 10.99 9.44 14.18
C LEU A 65 10.91 10.81 14.83
N TYR A 66 9.90 11.61 14.50
CA TYR A 66 9.64 12.86 15.21
C TYR A 66 9.37 12.61 16.70
N LEU A 67 8.52 11.65 17.05
CA LEU A 67 8.27 11.28 18.44
C LEU A 67 9.58 10.85 19.14
N GLY A 68 10.40 10.02 18.48
CA GLY A 68 11.72 9.63 18.97
C GLY A 68 12.64 10.83 19.22
N ALA A 69 12.65 11.81 18.31
CA ALA A 69 13.40 13.06 18.46
C ALA A 69 12.97 13.88 19.69
N THR A 70 11.67 13.89 20.00
CA THR A 70 11.14 14.58 21.19
C THR A 70 11.47 13.86 22.50
N GLU A 71 11.59 12.52 22.47
CA GLU A 71 11.96 11.69 23.62
C GLU A 71 13.46 11.75 23.95
N ILE A 72 14.31 12.20 23.01
CA ILE A 72 15.75 12.36 23.25
C ILE A 72 16.01 13.66 24.03
N HIS A 73 16.44 13.53 25.28
CA HIS A 73 16.91 14.65 26.11
C HIS A 73 18.44 14.73 26.13
N THR A 74 18.99 15.68 25.37
CA THR A 74 20.42 16.00 25.32
C THR A 74 20.60 17.39 24.72
N ASP A 75 21.68 18.09 25.10
CA ASP A 75 22.13 19.33 24.45
C ASP A 75 23.32 19.07 23.50
N ASP A 76 23.87 17.85 23.51
CA ASP A 76 24.96 17.44 22.63
C ASP A 76 24.40 16.99 21.26
N PRO A 77 24.69 17.73 20.17
CA PRO A 77 24.22 17.38 18.82
C PRO A 77 24.72 16.00 18.35
N THR A 78 25.93 15.60 18.75
CA THR A 78 26.50 14.31 18.37
C THR A 78 25.71 13.17 19.01
N ALA A 79 25.48 13.24 20.32
CA ALA A 79 24.65 12.25 21.02
C ALA A 79 23.19 12.25 20.55
N PHE A 80 22.65 13.39 20.12
CA PHE A 80 21.32 13.46 19.52
C PHE A 80 21.28 12.69 18.19
N TRP A 81 22.27 12.93 17.32
CA TRP A 81 22.39 12.27 16.03
C TRP A 81 22.50 10.74 16.16
N GLU A 82 23.43 10.25 16.98
CA GLU A 82 23.64 8.80 17.16
C GLU A 82 22.35 8.10 17.63
N ARG A 83 21.57 8.74 18.51
CA ARG A 83 20.33 8.18 19.03
C ARG A 83 19.22 8.18 17.98
N ILE A 84 19.08 9.23 17.18
CA ILE A 84 18.02 9.27 16.18
C ILE A 84 18.31 8.34 14.99
N GLU A 85 19.59 8.18 14.63
CA GLU A 85 20.02 7.20 13.64
C GLU A 85 19.68 5.77 14.11
N ALA A 86 19.96 5.44 15.37
CA ALA A 86 19.58 4.17 15.96
C ALA A 86 18.05 3.93 15.96
N ILE A 87 17.24 4.96 16.19
CA ILE A 87 15.77 4.88 16.06
C ILE A 87 15.36 4.64 14.61
N GLY A 88 16.00 5.31 13.65
CA GLY A 88 15.80 5.09 12.22
C GLY A 88 16.04 3.63 11.83
N ASP A 89 17.13 3.04 12.30
CA ASP A 89 17.44 1.64 12.06
C ASP A 89 16.38 0.70 12.66
N GLN A 90 15.84 1.01 13.84
CA GLN A 90 14.74 0.24 14.42
C GLN A 90 13.48 0.27 13.54
N PHE A 91 13.13 1.43 12.99
CA PHE A 91 12.00 1.55 12.05
C PHE A 91 12.24 0.75 10.77
N LYS A 92 13.43 0.85 10.17
CA LYS A 92 13.80 0.10 8.97
C LYS A 92 13.69 -1.41 9.17
N GLN A 93 14.07 -1.91 10.34
CA GLN A 93 14.00 -3.33 10.71
C GLN A 93 12.56 -3.85 10.94
N THR A 94 11.56 -2.97 11.09
CA THR A 94 10.17 -3.43 11.27
C THR A 94 9.66 -4.18 10.04
N ARG A 95 10.01 -3.69 8.84
CA ARG A 95 9.66 -4.28 7.53
C ARG A 95 10.74 -3.97 6.48
N PRO A 96 11.85 -4.72 6.47
CA PRO A 96 12.94 -4.51 5.51
C PRO A 96 12.51 -4.74 4.06
N ASP A 97 11.40 -5.46 3.83
CA ASP A 97 10.78 -5.70 2.52
C ASP A 97 10.06 -4.48 1.94
N LYS A 98 9.82 -3.41 2.72
CA LYS A 98 9.05 -2.25 2.30
C LYS A 98 9.94 -1.06 1.93
N ALA A 99 10.27 -0.94 0.64
CA ALA A 99 11.13 0.11 0.10
C ALA A 99 10.68 1.53 0.48
N HIS A 100 9.37 1.83 0.42
CA HIS A 100 8.86 3.16 0.77
C HIS A 100 9.03 3.51 2.25
N LEU A 101 8.96 2.52 3.15
CA LEU A 101 9.29 2.70 4.57
C LEU A 101 10.77 3.09 4.73
N GLN A 102 11.67 2.39 4.03
CA GLN A 102 13.11 2.70 4.05
C GLN A 102 13.37 4.12 3.56
N TRP A 103 12.78 4.49 2.41
CA TRP A 103 12.89 5.83 1.81
C TRP A 103 12.38 6.93 2.75
N ALA A 104 11.24 6.72 3.42
CA ALA A 104 10.68 7.71 4.34
C ALA A 104 11.62 7.93 5.53
N VAL A 105 12.14 6.85 6.12
CA VAL A 105 13.13 6.94 7.21
C VAL A 105 14.40 7.65 6.74
N ASP A 106 14.96 7.28 5.59
CA ASP A 106 16.15 7.92 5.03
C ASP A 106 15.94 9.41 4.75
N THR A 107 14.75 9.78 4.29
CA THR A 107 14.37 11.17 4.05
C THR A 107 14.32 11.96 5.34
N MET A 108 13.78 11.38 6.42
CA MET A 108 13.78 12.00 7.74
C MET A 108 15.21 12.14 8.31
N LEU A 109 16.04 11.10 8.21
CA LEU A 109 17.42 11.15 8.70
C LEU A 109 18.27 12.19 7.96
N ARG A 110 18.02 12.42 6.66
CA ARG A 110 18.69 13.48 5.89
C ARG A 110 18.44 14.89 6.44
N VAL A 111 17.28 15.15 7.05
CA VAL A 111 16.98 16.44 7.71
C VAL A 111 18.00 16.71 8.82
N VAL A 112 18.31 15.68 9.61
CA VAL A 112 19.24 15.80 10.74
C VAL A 112 20.68 15.95 10.26
N HIS A 113 21.07 15.18 9.23
CA HIS A 113 22.44 15.11 8.72
C HIS A 113 22.96 16.43 8.09
N HIS A 114 22.07 17.37 7.75
CA HIS A 114 22.40 18.63 7.09
C HIS A 114 22.15 19.87 7.96
N SER A 115 21.80 19.69 9.23
CA SER A 115 21.46 20.81 10.09
C SER A 115 22.70 21.34 10.85
N GLY A 116 23.02 22.63 10.65
CA GLY A 116 23.80 23.41 11.63
C GLY A 116 22.90 24.04 12.70
N ALA A 117 21.67 23.52 12.80
CA ALA A 117 20.60 24.08 13.60
C ALA A 117 20.64 23.53 15.04
N SER A 118 19.96 24.22 15.95
CA SER A 118 19.73 23.71 17.30
C SER A 118 18.87 22.44 17.27
N ILE A 119 18.97 21.59 18.30
CA ILE A 119 18.17 20.36 18.42
C ILE A 119 16.66 20.65 18.33
N GLU A 120 16.22 21.80 18.86
CA GLU A 120 14.81 22.19 18.80
C GLU A 120 14.35 22.55 17.38
N GLU A 121 15.21 23.24 16.60
CA GLU A 121 14.94 23.49 15.18
C GLU A 121 14.92 22.19 14.38
N VAL A 122 15.77 21.21 14.70
CA VAL A 122 15.74 19.88 14.06
C VAL A 122 14.42 19.16 14.33
N ARG A 123 13.91 19.20 15.56
CA ARG A 123 12.58 18.62 15.88
C ARG A 123 11.47 19.26 15.05
N ALA A 124 11.48 20.58 14.93
CA ALA A 124 10.51 21.31 14.11
C ALA A 124 10.61 20.93 12.62
N GLN A 125 11.83 20.79 12.10
CA GLN A 125 12.07 20.36 10.72
C GLN A 125 11.61 18.91 10.47
N LEU A 126 11.82 18.00 11.42
CA LEU A 126 11.34 16.61 11.33
C LEU A 126 9.82 16.55 11.27
N MET A 127 9.11 17.33 12.10
CA MET A 127 7.65 17.44 12.02
C MET A 127 7.20 17.95 10.65
N ALA A 128 7.79 19.04 10.17
CA ALA A 128 7.46 19.62 8.88
C ALA A 128 7.73 18.63 7.72
N GLN A 129 8.81 17.85 7.81
CA GLN A 129 9.15 16.84 6.81
C GLN A 129 8.15 15.67 6.83
N ALA A 130 7.75 15.17 8.01
CA ALA A 130 6.73 14.12 8.11
C ALA A 130 5.39 14.56 7.50
N GLN A 131 4.96 15.79 7.81
CA GLN A 131 3.75 16.39 7.23
C GLN A 131 3.88 16.56 5.70
N THR A 132 5.06 16.94 5.22
CA THR A 132 5.34 17.07 3.78
C THR A 132 5.23 15.73 3.07
N ILE A 133 5.86 14.67 3.60
CA ILE A 133 5.77 13.31 3.06
C ILE A 133 4.30 12.88 2.96
N GLN A 134 3.51 13.09 4.03
CA GLN A 134 2.09 12.73 4.02
C GLN A 134 1.29 13.52 2.97
N ALA A 135 1.49 14.84 2.89
CA ALA A 135 0.75 15.69 1.97
C ALA A 135 1.12 15.43 0.50
N GLU A 136 2.38 15.11 0.23
CA GLU A 136 2.85 14.72 -1.10
C GLU A 136 2.29 13.35 -1.51
N ASP A 137 2.30 12.36 -0.62
CA ASP A 137 1.67 11.06 -0.87
C ASP A 137 0.17 11.20 -1.17
N PHE A 138 -0.52 12.11 -0.49
CA PHE A 138 -1.94 12.34 -0.75
C PHE A 138 -2.18 12.92 -2.16
N ARG A 139 -1.38 13.94 -2.52
CA ARG A 139 -1.44 14.57 -3.85
C ARG A 139 -1.08 13.57 -4.96
N LEU A 140 -0.07 12.74 -4.76
CA LEU A 140 0.35 11.74 -5.74
C LEU A 140 -0.74 10.69 -5.95
N CYS A 141 -1.39 10.21 -4.88
CA CYS A 141 -2.47 9.23 -4.98
C CYS A 141 -3.65 9.77 -5.80
N HIS A 142 -4.02 11.03 -5.59
CA HIS A 142 -5.02 11.71 -6.42
C HIS A 142 -4.60 11.80 -7.89
N ALA A 143 -3.36 12.21 -8.17
CA ALA A 143 -2.84 12.30 -9.54
C ALA A 143 -2.85 10.93 -10.24
N ILE A 144 -2.43 9.85 -9.55
CA ILE A 144 -2.51 8.48 -10.08
C ILE A 144 -3.95 8.12 -10.43
N GLY A 145 -4.90 8.40 -9.53
CA GLY A 145 -6.32 8.11 -9.77
C GLY A 145 -6.85 8.81 -11.01
N ASP A 146 -6.56 10.10 -11.15
CA ASP A 146 -7.06 10.92 -12.27
C ASP A 146 -6.39 10.56 -13.60
N HIS A 147 -5.08 10.29 -13.61
CA HIS A 147 -4.40 9.79 -14.80
C HIS A 147 -4.90 8.41 -15.22
N GLY A 148 -5.20 7.55 -14.25
CA GLY A 148 -5.64 6.19 -14.51
C GLY A 148 -7.01 6.09 -15.17
N VAL A 149 -7.89 7.08 -15.01
CA VAL A 149 -9.17 7.11 -15.73
C VAL A 149 -8.97 7.17 -17.26
N ASN A 150 -7.90 7.82 -17.71
CA ASN A 150 -7.66 8.09 -19.14
C ASN A 150 -7.09 6.88 -19.91
N VAL A 151 -6.60 5.85 -19.22
CA VAL A 151 -6.09 4.63 -19.87
C VAL A 151 -7.11 3.50 -19.99
N LEU A 152 -8.28 3.69 -19.38
CA LEU A 152 -9.31 2.67 -19.34
C LEU A 152 -10.25 2.77 -20.54
N PRO A 153 -10.91 1.66 -20.93
CA PRO A 153 -11.82 1.65 -22.07
C PRO A 153 -12.88 2.76 -22.00
N GLU A 154 -13.14 3.42 -23.13
CA GLU A 154 -14.22 4.42 -23.23
C GLU A 154 -15.61 3.78 -23.20
N HIS A 155 -15.71 2.53 -23.65
CA HIS A 155 -16.95 1.76 -23.69
C HIS A 155 -16.84 0.46 -22.88
N PRO A 156 -17.93 0.05 -22.20
CA PRO A 156 -19.20 0.78 -22.03
C PRO A 156 -19.05 2.05 -21.17
N ALA A 157 -20.07 2.92 -21.16
CA ALA A 157 -20.02 4.20 -20.45
C ALA A 157 -19.70 4.07 -18.95
N LYS A 158 -20.12 2.96 -18.33
CA LYS A 158 -19.73 2.56 -16.98
C LYS A 158 -18.97 1.24 -17.00
N LEU A 159 -17.80 1.24 -16.40
CA LEU A 159 -16.90 0.08 -16.34
C LEU A 159 -17.15 -0.73 -15.07
N THR A 160 -17.12 -2.04 -15.22
CA THR A 160 -16.87 -2.97 -14.11
C THR A 160 -15.39 -3.33 -14.12
N VAL A 161 -14.71 -3.12 -13.00
CA VAL A 161 -13.27 -3.38 -12.86
C VAL A 161 -13.02 -4.49 -11.85
N LEU A 162 -11.91 -5.22 -12.01
CA LEU A 162 -11.47 -6.22 -11.04
C LEU A 162 -10.14 -5.80 -10.42
N THR A 163 -9.98 -6.05 -9.12
CA THR A 163 -8.73 -5.78 -8.41
C THR A 163 -8.35 -6.90 -7.45
N HIS A 164 -7.09 -6.85 -7.02
CA HIS A 164 -6.44 -7.80 -6.14
C HIS A 164 -5.64 -7.06 -5.08
N CYS A 165 -5.58 -7.62 -3.86
CA CYS A 165 -5.03 -7.00 -2.67
C CYS A 165 -5.79 -5.73 -2.24
N ASN A 166 -5.11 -4.86 -1.49
CA ASN A 166 -5.56 -3.54 -1.10
C ASN A 166 -4.50 -2.49 -1.46
N HIS A 167 -4.85 -1.62 -2.40
CA HIS A 167 -4.06 -0.44 -2.76
C HIS A 167 -4.94 0.81 -2.59
N GLY A 168 -5.66 0.81 -1.48
CA GLY A 168 -6.61 1.83 -1.07
C GLY A 168 -6.01 2.91 -0.21
N ALA A 169 -6.90 3.69 0.37
CA ALA A 169 -6.54 4.74 1.31
C ALA A 169 -5.88 4.11 2.52
N LEU A 170 -6.30 2.91 2.94
CA LEU A 170 -5.68 2.16 4.05
C LEU A 170 -4.20 1.82 3.81
N ALA A 171 -3.75 1.77 2.55
CA ALA A 171 -2.36 1.45 2.20
C ALA A 171 -1.47 2.69 1.97
N THR A 172 -2.06 3.89 1.96
CA THR A 172 -1.39 5.17 1.64
C THR A 172 -1.72 6.24 2.68
N SER A 173 -1.41 7.51 2.42
CA SER A 173 -1.90 8.66 3.20
C SER A 173 -3.41 8.87 3.11
N GLY A 174 -4.06 8.25 2.12
CA GLY A 174 -5.44 8.50 1.70
C GLY A 174 -5.59 8.28 0.20
N TYR A 175 -6.83 8.11 -0.27
CA TYR A 175 -7.21 7.91 -1.68
C TYR A 175 -6.69 6.64 -2.39
N GLY A 176 -5.46 6.19 -2.11
CA GLY A 176 -4.88 4.98 -2.70
C GLY A 176 -4.41 5.11 -4.15
N THR A 177 -3.85 4.04 -4.70
CA THR A 177 -3.38 3.98 -6.09
C THR A 177 -4.41 3.31 -6.99
N SER A 178 -4.46 1.98 -7.08
CA SER A 178 -5.40 1.30 -7.96
C SER A 178 -6.86 1.49 -7.52
N LEU A 179 -7.12 1.54 -6.21
CA LEU A 179 -8.44 1.93 -5.68
C LEU A 179 -8.68 3.45 -5.83
N GLY A 180 -7.62 4.26 -5.88
CA GLY A 180 -7.71 5.69 -6.24
C GLY A 180 -8.25 5.90 -7.65
N ILE A 181 -7.84 5.07 -8.61
CA ILE A 181 -8.44 5.06 -9.97
C ILE A 181 -9.93 4.72 -9.90
N MET A 182 -10.32 3.75 -9.06
CA MET A 182 -11.74 3.40 -8.88
C MET A 182 -12.53 4.54 -8.25
N ARG A 183 -11.96 5.25 -7.26
CA ARG A 183 -12.55 6.46 -6.68
C ARG A 183 -12.71 7.56 -7.72
N SER A 184 -11.71 7.80 -8.58
CA SER A 184 -11.82 8.76 -9.68
C SER A 184 -12.91 8.36 -10.69
N LEU A 185 -13.01 7.07 -11.06
CA LEU A 185 -14.09 6.56 -11.90
C LEU A 185 -15.48 6.71 -11.25
N TRP A 186 -15.59 6.44 -9.95
CA TRP A 186 -16.84 6.56 -9.18
C TRP A 186 -17.32 8.01 -9.14
N LYS A 187 -16.41 8.94 -8.79
CA LYS A 187 -16.68 10.38 -8.80
C LYS A 187 -17.07 10.89 -10.19
N ALA A 188 -16.49 10.33 -11.26
CA ALA A 188 -16.83 10.64 -12.63
C ALA A 188 -18.14 9.96 -13.13
N GLY A 189 -18.81 9.14 -12.32
CA GLY A 189 -20.00 8.39 -12.72
C GLY A 189 -19.73 7.30 -13.76
N ARG A 190 -18.46 6.91 -13.94
CA ARG A 190 -17.98 5.91 -14.92
C ARG A 190 -17.69 4.55 -14.30
N LEU A 191 -17.82 4.38 -13.00
CA LEU A 191 -17.72 3.07 -12.35
C LEU A 191 -19.11 2.47 -12.14
N GLU A 192 -19.32 1.28 -12.69
CA GLU A 192 -20.51 0.47 -12.40
C GLU A 192 -20.29 -0.33 -11.11
N ARG A 193 -19.14 -1.01 -10.97
CA ARG A 193 -18.82 -1.89 -9.84
C ARG A 193 -17.36 -2.32 -9.80
N VAL A 194 -16.91 -2.65 -8.59
CA VAL A 194 -15.63 -3.31 -8.33
C VAL A 194 -15.86 -4.79 -8.04
N TYR A 195 -15.08 -5.65 -8.68
CA TYR A 195 -14.88 -7.03 -8.26
C TYR A 195 -13.57 -7.10 -7.47
N ALA A 196 -13.64 -7.40 -6.18
CA ALA A 196 -12.47 -7.56 -5.33
C ALA A 196 -12.17 -9.05 -5.15
N ALA A 197 -11.03 -9.52 -5.67
CA ALA A 197 -10.52 -10.84 -5.33
C ALA A 197 -10.17 -10.87 -3.84
N GLU A 198 -10.51 -11.94 -3.12
CA GLU A 198 -10.35 -11.99 -1.66
C GLU A 198 -8.89 -11.83 -1.23
N THR A 199 -7.94 -12.24 -2.07
CA THR A 199 -6.48 -12.12 -1.87
C THR A 199 -5.94 -13.04 -0.78
N ARG A 200 -5.97 -14.35 -1.03
CA ARG A 200 -5.31 -15.30 -0.13
C ARG A 200 -3.78 -15.09 -0.10
N PRO A 201 -3.12 -15.44 1.01
CA PRO A 201 -3.71 -15.99 2.24
C PRO A 201 -4.22 -14.94 3.24
N THR A 202 -3.93 -13.65 3.02
CA THR A 202 -4.07 -12.59 4.03
C THR A 202 -5.38 -11.81 3.94
N PHE A 203 -6.18 -12.09 2.92
CA PHE A 203 -7.55 -11.61 2.70
C PHE A 203 -7.67 -10.09 2.56
N GLN A 204 -6.66 -9.39 2.04
CA GLN A 204 -6.69 -7.92 1.95
C GLN A 204 -7.85 -7.42 1.07
N GLY A 205 -8.17 -8.13 -0.01
CA GLY A 205 -9.23 -7.69 -0.91
C GLY A 205 -10.62 -7.83 -0.29
N SER A 206 -10.90 -8.92 0.43
CA SER A 206 -12.18 -9.10 1.11
C SER A 206 -12.28 -8.31 2.43
N ARG A 207 -11.19 -8.14 3.17
CA ARG A 207 -11.18 -7.45 4.48
C ARG A 207 -11.04 -5.93 4.38
N LEU A 208 -10.17 -5.45 3.49
CA LEU A 208 -9.77 -4.03 3.43
C LEU A 208 -10.38 -3.34 2.21
N THR A 209 -10.16 -3.88 1.01
CA THR A 209 -10.68 -3.27 -0.23
C THR A 209 -12.20 -3.23 -0.26
N ALA A 210 -12.86 -4.36 0.03
CA ALA A 210 -14.31 -4.39 0.10
C ALA A 210 -14.87 -3.49 1.22
N TRP A 211 -14.17 -3.40 2.35
CA TRP A 211 -14.55 -2.51 3.44
C TRP A 211 -14.51 -1.04 3.00
N GLU A 212 -13.41 -0.58 2.38
CA GLU A 212 -13.29 0.79 1.87
C GLU A 212 -14.37 1.13 0.84
N CYS A 213 -14.63 0.21 -0.11
CA CYS A 213 -15.70 0.38 -1.09
C CYS A 213 -17.07 0.57 -0.41
N VAL A 214 -17.38 -0.25 0.61
CA VAL A 214 -18.65 -0.16 1.35
C VAL A 214 -18.75 1.17 2.12
N GLN A 215 -17.68 1.63 2.77
CA GLN A 215 -17.69 2.91 3.48
C GLN A 215 -17.98 4.10 2.55
N GLU A 216 -17.50 4.04 1.31
CA GLU A 216 -17.64 5.11 0.31
C GLU A 216 -18.84 4.93 -0.63
N GLY A 217 -19.65 3.89 -0.42
CA GLY A 217 -20.82 3.59 -1.25
C GLY A 217 -20.47 3.12 -2.67
N ILE A 218 -19.24 2.67 -2.91
CA ILE A 218 -18.80 2.08 -4.18
C ILE A 218 -19.34 0.64 -4.25
N PRO A 219 -20.16 0.28 -5.26
CA PRO A 219 -20.66 -1.09 -5.40
C PRO A 219 -19.51 -2.08 -5.53
N VAL A 220 -19.45 -3.07 -4.65
CA VAL A 220 -18.39 -4.10 -4.64
C VAL A 220 -18.97 -5.51 -4.56
N THR A 221 -18.39 -6.42 -5.32
CA THR A 221 -18.61 -7.87 -5.23
C THR A 221 -17.29 -8.54 -4.86
N VAL A 222 -17.26 -9.28 -3.77
CA VAL A 222 -16.09 -10.09 -3.39
C VAL A 222 -16.17 -11.44 -4.11
N ILE A 223 -15.04 -11.88 -4.67
CA ILE A 223 -14.88 -13.20 -5.29
C ILE A 223 -13.66 -13.91 -4.68
N THR A 224 -13.62 -15.25 -4.73
CA THR A 224 -12.36 -15.95 -4.43
C THR A 224 -11.39 -15.76 -5.60
N ASP A 225 -10.08 -15.87 -5.32
CA ASP A 225 -9.03 -15.61 -6.33
C ASP A 225 -9.22 -16.49 -7.59
N SER A 226 -9.66 -17.73 -7.41
CA SER A 226 -9.92 -18.70 -8.49
C SER A 226 -11.12 -18.38 -9.40
N MET A 227 -11.97 -17.42 -9.02
CA MET A 227 -13.17 -17.05 -9.81
C MET A 227 -12.88 -16.00 -10.87
N ALA A 228 -11.71 -15.35 -10.86
CA ALA A 228 -11.39 -14.26 -11.77
C ALA A 228 -11.55 -14.64 -13.25
N ALA A 229 -11.04 -15.81 -13.64
CA ALA A 229 -11.17 -16.33 -15.01
C ALA A 229 -12.63 -16.57 -15.41
N HIS A 230 -13.45 -17.07 -14.49
CA HIS A 230 -14.87 -17.24 -14.75
C HIS A 230 -15.59 -15.89 -14.97
N CYS A 231 -15.27 -14.89 -14.14
CA CYS A 231 -15.83 -13.54 -14.30
C CYS A 231 -15.45 -12.91 -15.64
N MET A 232 -14.19 -13.05 -16.07
CA MET A 232 -13.72 -12.56 -17.36
C MET A 232 -14.36 -13.33 -18.53
N GLN A 233 -14.45 -14.66 -18.45
CA GLN A 233 -15.14 -15.50 -19.44
C GLN A 233 -16.62 -15.12 -19.63
N LYS A 234 -17.28 -14.66 -18.57
CA LYS A 234 -18.68 -14.20 -18.60
C LYS A 234 -18.83 -12.75 -19.09
N GLY A 235 -17.73 -12.07 -19.42
CA GLY A 235 -17.74 -10.67 -19.84
C GLY A 235 -18.14 -9.70 -18.72
N LEU A 236 -17.94 -10.08 -17.45
CA LEU A 236 -18.30 -9.23 -16.31
C LEU A 236 -17.28 -8.12 -16.05
N ILE A 237 -16.05 -8.27 -16.55
CA ILE A 237 -14.91 -7.40 -16.24
C ILE A 237 -14.45 -6.68 -17.50
N HIS A 238 -14.22 -5.37 -17.40
CA HIS A 238 -13.77 -4.51 -18.50
C HIS A 238 -12.31 -4.08 -18.37
N ALA A 239 -11.77 -4.10 -17.15
CA ALA A 239 -10.37 -3.80 -16.88
C ALA A 239 -9.94 -4.44 -15.55
N VAL A 240 -8.64 -4.74 -15.45
CA VAL A 240 -8.01 -5.14 -14.19
C VAL A 240 -7.11 -4.02 -13.71
N LEU A 241 -7.24 -3.68 -12.43
CA LEU A 241 -6.46 -2.65 -11.76
C LEU A 241 -5.67 -3.26 -10.61
N ALA A 242 -4.34 -3.15 -10.64
CA ALA A 242 -3.45 -3.62 -9.60
C ALA A 242 -2.54 -2.49 -9.11
N GLY A 243 -2.02 -2.59 -7.90
CA GLY A 243 -0.87 -1.79 -7.46
C GLY A 243 0.44 -2.57 -7.60
N ALA A 244 1.53 -2.00 -7.13
CA ALA A 244 2.85 -2.61 -7.16
C ALA A 244 3.59 -2.43 -5.82
N ASP A 245 4.38 -3.44 -5.45
CA ASP A 245 5.37 -3.34 -4.39
C ASP A 245 6.71 -2.81 -4.95
N ARG A 246 7.09 -3.21 -6.18
CA ARG A 246 8.30 -2.76 -6.89
C ARG A 246 8.15 -2.96 -8.41
N ILE A 247 8.73 -2.08 -9.20
CA ILE A 247 8.72 -2.16 -10.67
C ILE A 247 10.17 -2.09 -11.18
N ALA A 248 10.61 -3.01 -12.03
CA ALA A 248 11.95 -2.97 -12.63
C ALA A 248 12.01 -1.97 -13.79
N ALA A 249 13.22 -1.64 -14.22
CA ALA A 249 13.46 -0.74 -15.36
C ALA A 249 12.78 -1.20 -16.67
N ASN A 250 12.61 -2.52 -16.88
CA ASN A 250 11.92 -3.07 -18.04
C ASN A 250 10.37 -3.11 -17.92
N GLY A 251 9.81 -2.65 -16.79
CA GLY A 251 8.37 -2.66 -16.52
C GLY A 251 7.85 -3.94 -15.85
N ASP A 252 8.68 -4.97 -15.62
CA ASP A 252 8.27 -6.11 -14.81
C ASP A 252 7.85 -5.62 -13.42
N THR A 253 6.70 -6.08 -12.95
CA THR A 253 6.07 -5.56 -11.74
C THR A 253 5.93 -6.66 -10.71
N MET A 254 6.56 -6.49 -9.56
CA MET A 254 6.31 -7.32 -8.38
C MET A 254 5.15 -6.75 -7.58
N SER A 255 4.15 -7.59 -7.29
CA SER A 255 2.98 -7.23 -6.49
C SER A 255 2.48 -8.45 -5.72
N LYS A 256 1.40 -8.29 -4.95
CA LYS A 256 0.82 -9.36 -4.11
C LYS A 256 0.63 -10.66 -4.90
N ILE A 257 1.01 -11.79 -4.31
CA ILE A 257 0.84 -13.13 -4.89
C ILE A 257 -0.57 -13.32 -5.46
N GLY A 258 -0.66 -13.79 -6.70
CA GLY A 258 -1.90 -13.88 -7.49
C GLY A 258 -2.02 -12.79 -8.56
N THR A 259 -1.24 -11.71 -8.49
CA THR A 259 -1.27 -10.63 -9.48
C THR A 259 -0.85 -11.13 -10.86
N TYR A 260 0.21 -11.93 -10.95
CA TYR A 260 0.64 -12.51 -12.22
C TYR A 260 -0.40 -13.45 -12.82
N SER A 261 -1.03 -14.30 -12.00
CA SER A 261 -2.12 -15.17 -12.44
C SER A 261 -3.25 -14.34 -13.05
N LEU A 262 -3.62 -13.26 -12.38
CA LEU A 262 -4.67 -12.37 -12.85
C LEU A 262 -4.31 -11.66 -14.16
N ALA A 263 -3.06 -11.24 -14.33
CA ALA A 263 -2.56 -10.62 -15.55
C ALA A 263 -2.58 -11.59 -16.75
N LEU A 264 -2.22 -12.87 -16.53
CA LEU A 264 -2.31 -13.90 -17.57
C LEU A 264 -3.76 -14.14 -18.01
N VAL A 265 -4.69 -14.20 -17.05
CA VAL A 265 -6.11 -14.39 -17.35
C VAL A 265 -6.66 -13.16 -18.09
N ALA A 266 -6.31 -11.94 -17.67
CA ALA A 266 -6.72 -10.72 -18.36
C ALA A 266 -6.22 -10.70 -19.81
N GLN A 267 -4.94 -11.04 -20.02
CA GLN A 267 -4.35 -11.16 -21.35
C GLN A 267 -5.06 -12.21 -22.22
N ALA A 268 -5.40 -13.38 -21.67
CA ALA A 268 -6.10 -14.44 -22.40
C ALA A 268 -7.54 -14.06 -22.81
N HIS A 269 -8.11 -13.02 -22.20
CA HIS A 269 -9.45 -12.50 -22.46
C HIS A 269 -9.45 -11.11 -23.13
N ASP A 270 -8.28 -10.62 -23.57
CA ASP A 270 -8.11 -9.28 -24.17
C ASP A 270 -8.61 -8.14 -23.27
N ILE A 271 -8.48 -8.31 -21.95
CA ILE A 271 -8.85 -7.29 -20.95
C ILE A 271 -7.61 -6.49 -20.55
N PRO A 272 -7.65 -5.15 -20.55
CA PRO A 272 -6.52 -4.33 -20.16
C PRO A 272 -6.16 -4.55 -18.69
N PHE A 273 -4.86 -4.74 -18.43
CA PHE A 273 -4.30 -4.90 -17.10
C PHE A 273 -3.44 -3.68 -16.79
N VAL A 274 -3.87 -2.87 -15.82
CA VAL A 274 -3.24 -1.59 -15.47
C VAL A 274 -2.63 -1.68 -14.09
N VAL A 275 -1.36 -1.30 -13.99
CA VAL A 275 -0.64 -1.17 -12.72
C VAL A 275 -0.64 0.30 -12.31
N ALA A 276 -0.94 0.60 -11.05
CA ALA A 276 -1.00 1.93 -10.49
C ALA A 276 -0.02 2.06 -9.31
N ALA A 277 1.04 2.83 -9.47
CA ALA A 277 2.08 2.99 -8.46
C ALA A 277 2.83 4.33 -8.63
N PRO A 278 3.33 4.95 -7.55
CA PRO A 278 4.17 6.14 -7.67
C PRO A 278 5.46 5.85 -8.43
N VAL A 279 6.06 6.88 -9.04
CA VAL A 279 7.39 6.79 -9.67
C VAL A 279 8.44 6.25 -8.70
N SER A 280 8.33 6.54 -7.41
CA SER A 280 9.23 6.02 -6.37
C SER A 280 9.19 4.48 -6.23
N THR A 281 8.18 3.81 -6.79
CA THR A 281 8.07 2.35 -6.81
C THR A 281 8.89 1.73 -7.96
N VAL A 282 9.30 2.55 -8.93
CA VAL A 282 10.15 2.13 -10.05
C VAL A 282 11.60 2.13 -9.60
N ASP A 283 12.19 0.94 -9.58
CA ASP A 283 13.59 0.71 -9.29
C ASP A 283 14.38 0.57 -10.59
N PHE A 284 14.95 1.69 -11.02
CA PHE A 284 15.79 1.73 -12.22
C PHE A 284 17.14 1.02 -12.09
N ALA A 285 17.56 0.66 -10.88
CA ALA A 285 18.78 -0.12 -10.68
C ALA A 285 18.55 -1.63 -10.94
N VAL A 286 17.30 -2.08 -10.91
CA VAL A 286 16.91 -3.47 -11.20
C VAL A 286 16.48 -3.57 -12.66
N ALA A 287 17.24 -4.30 -13.47
CA ALA A 287 16.99 -4.41 -14.91
C ALA A 287 15.68 -5.16 -15.24
N THR A 288 15.40 -6.26 -14.54
CA THR A 288 14.26 -7.16 -14.81
C THR A 288 13.68 -7.73 -13.52
N GLY A 289 12.50 -8.36 -13.62
CA GLY A 289 11.85 -9.07 -12.53
C GLY A 289 12.70 -10.13 -11.83
N GLU A 290 13.64 -10.76 -12.53
CA GLU A 290 14.54 -11.78 -11.98
C GLU A 290 15.45 -11.24 -10.88
N GLY A 291 15.73 -9.92 -10.87
CA GLY A 291 16.54 -9.26 -9.85
C GLY A 291 15.77 -8.91 -8.58
N MET A 292 14.46 -9.19 -8.50
CA MET A 292 13.64 -8.90 -7.33
C MET A 292 13.52 -10.12 -6.43
N ALA A 293 14.00 -10.01 -5.20
CA ALA A 293 13.80 -11.03 -4.18
C ALA A 293 12.34 -11.07 -3.73
N ILE A 294 11.73 -12.26 -3.77
CA ILE A 294 10.38 -12.51 -3.24
C ILE A 294 10.52 -13.00 -1.81
N ALA A 295 9.88 -12.31 -0.86
CA ALA A 295 9.83 -12.76 0.53
C ALA A 295 8.89 -13.96 0.67
N GLU A 296 9.25 -14.90 1.56
CA GLU A 296 8.33 -15.94 2.02
C GLU A 296 7.67 -15.52 3.33
N HIS A 297 6.39 -15.84 3.45
CA HIS A 297 5.57 -15.55 4.63
C HIS A 297 5.38 -16.81 5.49
N PRO A 298 5.01 -16.66 6.78
CA PRO A 298 4.71 -17.79 7.65
C PRO A 298 3.67 -18.74 7.05
N HIS A 299 3.89 -20.04 7.16
CA HIS A 299 3.02 -21.06 6.55
C HIS A 299 1.64 -21.12 7.22
N GLU A 300 1.54 -20.66 8.46
CA GLU A 300 0.30 -20.55 9.23
C GLU A 300 -0.76 -19.74 8.49
N GLU A 301 -0.38 -18.71 7.73
CA GLU A 301 -1.32 -17.90 6.94
C GLU A 301 -2.11 -18.76 5.93
N ILE A 302 -1.51 -19.85 5.43
CA ILE A 302 -2.16 -20.76 4.48
C ILE A 302 -3.19 -21.64 5.19
N TYR A 303 -2.87 -22.27 6.31
CA TYR A 303 -3.73 -23.32 6.85
C TYR A 303 -4.53 -22.92 8.10
N GLN A 304 -4.19 -21.81 8.76
CA GLN A 304 -4.92 -21.31 9.92
C GLN A 304 -5.85 -20.18 9.47
N LEU A 305 -7.16 -20.47 9.42
CA LEU A 305 -8.17 -19.45 9.19
C LEU A 305 -8.65 -18.87 10.53
N GLY A 306 -8.74 -17.55 10.60
CA GLY A 306 -9.07 -16.79 11.80
C GLY A 306 -7.86 -16.04 12.33
N ASP A 307 -8.10 -14.95 13.07
CA ASP A 307 -7.04 -14.14 13.64
C ASP A 307 -6.43 -14.86 14.86
N SER A 308 -5.10 -14.93 14.94
CA SER A 308 -4.42 -15.45 16.14
C SER A 308 -4.66 -14.54 17.36
N GLN A 309 -5.17 -13.31 17.15
CA GLN A 309 -5.49 -12.34 18.20
C GLN A 309 -6.99 -12.04 18.38
N SER A 310 -7.88 -12.47 17.46
CA SER A 310 -9.32 -12.35 17.65
C SER A 310 -9.83 -13.58 18.39
N ALA A 311 -9.98 -13.43 19.70
CA ALA A 311 -10.75 -14.35 20.53
C ALA A 311 -12.24 -14.28 20.15
N ILE A 312 -12.62 -14.82 19.00
CA ILE A 312 -14.01 -15.08 18.64
C ILE A 312 -14.25 -16.58 18.64
N GLN A 313 -15.34 -16.96 19.31
CA GLN A 313 -15.85 -18.32 19.49
C GLN A 313 -15.93 -19.05 18.14
N GLY A 314 -14.94 -19.91 17.87
CA GLY A 314 -14.82 -20.66 16.62
C GLY A 314 -13.52 -21.45 16.47
N GLY A 315 -12.48 -21.10 17.25
CA GLY A 315 -11.17 -21.76 17.27
C GLY A 315 -10.35 -21.47 16.00
N GLN A 316 -9.02 -21.55 16.10
CA GLN A 316 -8.15 -21.61 14.93
C GLN A 316 -8.62 -22.80 14.06
N ARG A 317 -9.16 -22.51 12.88
CA ARG A 317 -9.58 -23.56 11.95
C ARG A 317 -8.37 -23.96 11.12
N VAL A 318 -7.86 -25.15 11.39
CA VAL A 318 -6.82 -25.80 10.59
C VAL A 318 -7.46 -26.42 9.35
N THR A 319 -7.06 -25.96 8.16
CA THR A 319 -7.62 -26.40 6.87
C THR A 319 -6.78 -27.46 6.16
N SER A 320 -5.64 -27.85 6.74
CA SER A 320 -4.69 -28.78 6.12
C SER A 320 -4.23 -29.83 7.13
N PRO A 321 -3.97 -31.08 6.71
CA PRO A 321 -3.51 -32.13 7.61
C PRO A 321 -2.08 -31.88 8.09
N ASN A 322 -1.74 -32.44 9.26
CA ASN A 322 -0.35 -32.48 9.73
C ASN A 322 0.55 -33.23 8.74
N GLY A 323 1.76 -32.72 8.52
CA GLY A 323 2.74 -33.30 7.59
C GLY A 323 2.64 -32.80 6.14
N ALA A 324 1.68 -31.92 5.82
CA ALA A 324 1.70 -31.17 4.57
C ALA A 324 2.82 -30.13 4.58
N GLU A 325 3.54 -30.00 3.46
CA GLU A 325 4.48 -28.91 3.22
C GLU A 325 3.73 -27.72 2.60
N PHE A 326 4.23 -26.51 2.85
CA PHE A 326 3.61 -25.27 2.41
C PHE A 326 4.63 -24.42 1.65
N TYR A 327 4.15 -23.68 0.66
CA TYR A 327 4.91 -22.70 -0.09
C TYR A 327 4.11 -21.39 -0.10
N ASN A 328 4.63 -20.35 0.54
CA ASN A 328 3.90 -19.10 0.78
C ASN A 328 4.69 -17.85 0.32
N PRO A 329 4.90 -17.66 -1.00
CA PRO A 329 5.50 -16.43 -1.50
C PRO A 329 4.57 -15.24 -1.25
N ALA A 330 5.12 -14.12 -0.75
CA ALA A 330 4.35 -12.91 -0.45
C ALA A 330 3.80 -12.20 -1.70
N SER A 331 4.53 -12.37 -2.81
CA SER A 331 4.42 -11.63 -4.05
C SER A 331 4.76 -12.52 -5.26
N ASP A 332 4.31 -12.12 -6.44
CA ASP A 332 4.77 -12.67 -7.72
C ASP A 332 5.19 -11.54 -8.67
N VAL A 333 5.89 -11.90 -9.75
CA VAL A 333 6.33 -10.96 -10.78
C VAL A 333 5.43 -11.09 -11.99
N THR A 334 4.75 -10.00 -12.34
CA THR A 334 3.99 -9.84 -13.59
C THR A 334 4.92 -9.28 -14.67
N PRO A 335 5.18 -10.03 -15.76
CA PRO A 335 6.05 -9.53 -16.83
C PRO A 335 5.43 -8.35 -17.58
N ALA A 336 6.26 -7.42 -18.04
CA ALA A 336 5.83 -6.22 -18.78
C ALA A 336 4.86 -6.51 -19.94
N ARG A 337 5.02 -7.64 -20.64
CA ARG A 337 4.15 -8.06 -21.76
C ARG A 337 2.69 -8.30 -21.37
N CYS A 338 2.39 -8.50 -20.09
CA CYS A 338 1.03 -8.70 -19.58
C CYS A 338 0.42 -7.39 -19.07
N ILE A 339 1.16 -6.28 -19.07
CA ILE A 339 0.75 -4.99 -18.53
C ILE A 339 0.42 -4.05 -19.69
N THR A 340 -0.80 -3.53 -19.69
CA THR A 340 -1.26 -2.56 -20.69
C THR A 340 -0.66 -1.18 -20.43
N ALA A 341 -0.66 -0.73 -19.17
CA ALA A 341 -0.11 0.56 -18.77
C ALA A 341 0.35 0.55 -17.31
N ILE A 342 1.35 1.38 -17.02
CA ILE A 342 1.79 1.73 -15.66
C ILE A 342 1.41 3.20 -15.43
N VAL A 343 0.53 3.43 -14.46
CA VAL A 343 0.02 4.75 -14.11
C VAL A 343 0.74 5.25 -12.87
N THR A 344 1.32 6.44 -12.98
CA THR A 344 2.03 7.15 -11.93
C THR A 344 1.44 8.55 -11.73
N GLU A 345 1.95 9.27 -10.74
CA GLU A 345 1.61 10.67 -10.52
C GLU A 345 2.07 11.59 -11.67
N ARG A 346 2.91 11.10 -12.58
CA ARG A 346 3.39 11.84 -13.77
C ARG A 346 2.62 11.51 -15.06
N GLY A 347 1.66 10.59 -15.00
CA GLY A 347 0.87 10.19 -16.16
C GLY A 347 0.78 8.68 -16.29
N ALA A 348 0.39 8.22 -17.47
CA ALA A 348 0.38 6.80 -17.80
C ALA A 348 1.41 6.48 -18.87
N PHE A 349 2.12 5.37 -18.66
CA PHE A 349 3.25 4.97 -19.47
C PHE A 349 3.08 3.53 -19.95
N SER A 350 3.54 3.27 -21.16
CA SER A 350 3.84 1.90 -21.58
C SER A 350 4.91 1.31 -20.64
N PRO A 351 4.84 0.03 -20.26
CA PRO A 351 5.89 -0.59 -19.43
C PRO A 351 7.28 -0.53 -20.10
N TYR A 352 7.34 -0.38 -21.42
CA TYR A 352 8.59 -0.26 -22.18
C TYR A 352 9.12 1.18 -22.31
N GLN A 353 8.43 2.17 -21.73
CA GLN A 353 8.78 3.60 -21.82
C GLN A 353 9.06 4.24 -20.46
N LEU A 354 9.30 3.44 -19.41
CA LEU A 354 9.57 3.96 -18.07
C LEU A 354 10.84 4.83 -17.98
N GLY A 355 11.78 4.70 -18.92
CA GLY A 355 12.97 5.57 -18.99
C GLY A 355 12.63 7.07 -19.11
N GLU A 356 11.46 7.43 -19.62
CA GLU A 356 10.99 8.83 -19.70
C GLU A 356 10.84 9.47 -18.31
N LEU A 357 10.59 8.65 -17.27
CA LEU A 357 10.46 9.10 -15.89
C LEU A 357 11.80 9.52 -15.26
N GLN A 358 12.95 9.13 -15.84
CA GLN A 358 14.28 9.51 -15.33
C GLN A 358 14.71 10.93 -15.74
N VAL A 359 14.05 11.51 -16.75
CA VAL A 359 14.49 12.74 -17.43
C VAL A 359 13.83 14.00 -16.83
N THR A 360 13.07 13.86 -15.74
CA THR A 360 12.35 14.95 -15.04
C THR A 360 12.59 14.91 -13.54
#